data_AF-A0A1D6Q0P8-F1
#
_entry.id   AF-A0A1D6Q0P8-F1
#
_cell.length_a   1.000
_cell.length_b   1.000
_cell.length_c   1.000
_cell.angle_alpha   90.00
_cell.angle_beta   90.00
_cell.angle_gamma   90.00
#
_symmetry.space_group_name_H-M   'P 1'
#
loop_
_entity.id
_entity.type
_entity.pdbx_description
1 polymer ?
#
loop_
_entity_poly.entity_id
_entity_poly.type
_entity_poly.pdbx_seq_one_letter_code
_entity_poly.pdbx_strand_id
1 'polypeptide(L)'
;MTTPSENEQEVEQLVHRLSPNASRIYHISGTQKFELPKQEVKVADVFHAVESAKRRFSIYAWGLVDTTLEDVFIKVAKGAQAFSVVA
;
A
#
# COMPACT_ATOMS: atom_id res chain seq x y z
N MET A 1 -6.74 14.34 -9.22
CA MET A 1 -7.41 13.20 -9.89
C MET A 1 -6.80 11.93 -9.34
N THR A 2 -7.58 10.88 -9.13
CA THR A 2 -7.16 9.60 -8.53
C THR A 2 -7.32 8.48 -9.56
N THR A 3 -6.85 7.27 -9.24
CA THR A 3 -6.88 6.12 -10.16
C THR A 3 -8.34 5.77 -10.53
N PRO A 4 -8.69 5.65 -11.82
CA PRO A 4 -10.02 5.19 -12.25
C PRO A 4 -10.30 3.75 -11.78
N SER A 5 -11.57 3.42 -11.50
CA SER A 5 -11.97 2.10 -10.95
C SER A 5 -11.52 0.91 -11.81
N GLU A 6 -11.49 1.07 -13.12
CA GLU A 6 -10.99 0.06 -14.08
C GLU A 6 -9.50 -0.29 -13.90
N ASN A 7 -8.71 0.62 -13.33
CA ASN A 7 -7.27 0.44 -13.13
C ASN A 7 -6.91 0.02 -11.69
N GLU A 8 -7.89 -0.06 -10.78
CA GLU A 8 -7.64 -0.35 -9.38
C GLU A 8 -7.08 -1.74 -9.14
N GLN A 9 -7.58 -2.74 -9.89
CA GLN A 9 -7.09 -4.11 -9.82
C GLN A 9 -5.68 -4.25 -10.40
N GLU A 10 -5.33 -3.48 -11.44
CA GLU A 10 -3.98 -3.48 -11.99
C GLU A 10 -2.96 -2.91 -11.00
N VAL A 11 -3.34 -1.88 -10.23
CA VAL A 11 -2.51 -1.31 -9.16
C VAL A 11 -2.26 -2.34 -8.06
N GLU A 12 -3.30 -3.05 -7.62
CA GLU A 12 -3.15 -4.10 -6.62
C GLU A 12 -2.20 -5.21 -7.09
N GLN A 13 -2.36 -5.68 -8.34
CA GLN A 13 -1.46 -6.67 -8.92
C GLN A 13 -0.02 -6.16 -9.02
N LEU A 14 0.18 -4.87 -9.35
CA LEU A 14 1.50 -4.26 -9.37
C LEU A 14 2.15 -4.28 -7.99
N VAL A 15 1.40 -3.94 -6.96
CA VAL A 15 1.88 -3.95 -5.58
C VAL A 15 2.21 -5.36 -5.11
N HIS A 16 1.37 -6.36 -5.40
CA HIS A 16 1.67 -7.75 -5.02
C HIS A 16 2.83 -8.37 -5.81
N ARG A 17 3.13 -7.88 -7.02
CA ARG A 17 4.36 -8.25 -7.74
C ARG A 17 5.61 -7.67 -7.08
N LEU A 18 5.51 -6.47 -6.49
CA LEU A 18 6.61 -5.84 -5.74
C LEU A 18 6.83 -6.47 -4.38
N SER A 19 5.74 -6.85 -3.69
CA SER A 19 5.78 -7.51 -2.40
C SER A 19 4.54 -8.38 -2.25
N PRO A 20 4.68 -9.72 -2.32
CA PRO A 20 3.55 -10.63 -2.20
C PRO A 20 2.78 -10.44 -0.88
N ASN A 21 3.49 -10.08 0.19
CA ASN A 21 2.92 -9.87 1.52
C ASN A 21 2.47 -8.42 1.79
N ALA A 22 2.35 -7.61 0.74
CA ALA A 22 1.77 -6.27 0.86
C ALA A 22 0.33 -6.35 1.39
N SER A 23 -0.03 -5.45 2.29
CA SER A 23 -1.38 -5.35 2.85
C SER A 23 -2.01 -4.02 2.48
N ARG A 24 -3.24 -4.06 1.96
CA ARG A 24 -3.99 -2.83 1.71
C ARG A 24 -4.50 -2.26 3.02
N ILE A 25 -4.08 -1.04 3.34
CA ILE A 25 -4.50 -0.32 4.54
C ILE A 25 -5.85 0.36 4.30
N TYR A 26 -6.04 0.97 3.13
CA TYR A 26 -7.32 1.53 2.72
C TYR A 26 -7.42 1.68 1.21
N HIS A 27 -8.67 1.86 0.77
CA HIS A 27 -9.02 2.30 -0.58
C HIS A 27 -10.14 3.33 -0.45
N ILE A 28 -9.83 4.59 -0.78
CA ILE A 28 -10.77 5.71 -0.61
C ILE A 28 -10.68 6.59 -1.85
N SER A 29 -11.80 6.72 -2.55
CA SER A 29 -11.95 7.63 -3.70
C SER A 29 -10.86 7.46 -4.77
N GLY A 30 -10.51 6.22 -5.12
CA GLY A 30 -9.47 5.91 -6.11
C GLY A 30 -8.03 6.05 -5.60
N THR A 31 -7.82 6.37 -4.32
CA THR A 31 -6.51 6.32 -3.66
C THR A 31 -6.38 5.01 -2.90
N GLN A 32 -5.31 4.27 -3.14
CA GLN A 32 -5.01 3.02 -2.44
C GLN A 32 -3.72 3.19 -1.65
N LYS A 33 -3.74 2.86 -0.35
CA LYS A 33 -2.55 2.80 0.49
C LYS A 33 -2.23 1.35 0.81
N PHE A 34 -1.00 0.96 0.54
CA PHE A 34 -0.46 -0.35 0.86
C PHE A 34 0.69 -0.20 1.85
N GLU A 35 0.80 -1.17 2.75
CA GLU A 35 1.97 -1.39 3.58
C GLU A 35 2.75 -2.57 3.00
N LEU A 36 4.06 -2.39 2.79
CA LEU A 36 4.94 -3.38 2.20
C LEU A 36 6.05 -3.74 3.21
N PRO A 37 6.33 -5.02 3.46
CA PRO A 37 7.51 -5.46 4.20
C PRO A 37 8.82 -4.91 3.58
N LYS A 38 9.62 -4.21 4.38
CA LYS A 38 10.89 -3.59 3.93
C LYS A 38 11.89 -4.60 3.39
N GLN A 39 11.84 -5.85 3.85
CA GLN A 39 12.73 -6.92 3.40
C GLN A 39 12.38 -7.43 1.99
N GLU A 40 11.15 -7.19 1.53
CA GLU A 40 10.67 -7.68 0.23
C GLU A 40 10.83 -6.66 -0.90
N VAL A 41 10.99 -5.39 -0.56
CA VAL A 41 10.94 -4.31 -1.55
C VAL A 41 12.14 -3.37 -1.43
N LYS A 42 12.80 -3.11 -2.57
CA LYS A 42 13.74 -1.99 -2.67
C LYS A 42 13.00 -0.77 -3.18
N VAL A 43 13.30 0.39 -2.60
CA VAL A 43 12.71 1.67 -3.03
C VAL A 43 12.89 1.89 -4.54
N ALA A 44 14.07 1.57 -5.08
CA ALA A 44 14.36 1.68 -6.51
C ALA A 44 13.39 0.86 -7.40
N ASP A 45 12.98 -0.33 -6.96
CA ASP A 45 12.07 -1.20 -7.71
C ASP A 45 10.66 -0.61 -7.75
N VAL A 46 10.22 0.04 -6.66
CA VAL A 46 8.95 0.77 -6.62
C VAL A 46 8.95 1.92 -7.62
N PHE A 47 10.00 2.74 -7.65
CA PHE A 47 10.13 3.82 -8.63
C PHE A 47 10.06 3.29 -10.06
N HIS A 48 10.78 2.22 -10.38
CA HIS A 48 10.75 1.60 -11.71
C HIS A 48 9.36 1.06 -12.07
N ALA A 49 8.70 0.38 -11.13
CA ALA A 49 7.37 -0.18 -11.33
C ALA A 49 6.33 0.91 -11.59
N VAL A 50 6.38 2.02 -10.85
CA VAL A 50 5.46 3.15 -11.06
C VAL A 50 5.72 3.86 -12.38
N GLU A 51 6.99 4.09 -12.75
CA GLU A 51 7.33 4.67 -14.05
C GLU A 51 6.86 3.80 -15.23
N SER A 52 6.95 2.47 -15.09
CA SER A 52 6.40 1.54 -16.09
C SER A 52 4.86 1.58 -16.13
N ALA A 53 4.21 1.62 -14.97
CA ALA A 53 2.75 1.64 -14.87
C ALA A 53 2.14 2.93 -15.43
N LYS A 54 2.79 4.08 -15.25
CA LYS A 54 2.38 5.37 -15.85
C LYS A 54 2.27 5.33 -17.38
N ARG A 55 3.00 4.42 -18.06
CA ARG A 55 2.91 4.24 -19.52
C ARG A 55 1.68 3.43 -19.93
N ARG A 56 1.07 2.70 -18.99
CA ARG A 56 -0.05 1.78 -19.23
C ARG A 56 -1.40 2.35 -18.80
N PHE A 57 -1.44 3.12 -17.70
CA PHE A 57 -2.66 3.75 -17.22
C PHE A 57 -2.38 5.01 -16.40
N SER A 58 -3.41 5.86 -16.24
CA SER A 58 -3.29 7.20 -15.65
C SER A 58 -3.08 7.17 -14.13
N ILE A 59 -1.82 7.19 -13.70
CA ILE A 59 -1.42 7.44 -12.31
C ILE A 59 -1.18 8.95 -12.14
N TYR A 60 -2.13 9.64 -11.52
CA TYR A 60 -2.07 11.09 -11.32
C TYR A 60 -1.17 11.52 -10.15
N ALA A 61 -1.13 10.72 -9.08
CA ALA A 61 -0.32 10.99 -7.90
C ALA A 61 0.04 9.67 -7.20
N TRP A 62 1.24 9.60 -6.64
CA TRP A 62 1.72 8.49 -5.84
C TRP A 62 2.83 8.97 -4.89
N GLY A 63 3.14 8.18 -3.87
CA GLY A 63 4.23 8.45 -2.96
C GLY A 63 4.62 7.23 -2.13
N LEU A 64 5.78 7.33 -1.48
CA LEU A 64 6.29 6.38 -0.51
C LEU A 64 6.47 7.10 0.82
N VAL A 65 6.12 6.44 1.91
CA VAL A 65 6.32 6.94 3.27
C VAL A 65 6.79 5.78 4.13
N ASP A 66 7.76 6.05 5.00
CA ASP A 66 8.14 5.11 6.04
C ASP A 66 7.01 4.97 7.07
N THR A 67 6.85 3.77 7.62
CA THR A 67 5.98 3.56 8.78
C THR A 67 6.49 4.39 9.95
N THR A 68 5.62 5.20 10.55
CA THR A 68 5.95 6.03 11.71
C THR A 68 5.71 5.27 13.03
N LEU A 69 6.26 5.77 14.15
CA LEU A 69 5.93 5.23 15.48
C LEU A 69 4.45 5.40 15.84
N GLU A 70 3.79 6.44 15.32
CA GLU A 70 2.35 6.64 15.48
C GLU A 70 1.56 5.53 14.77
N ASP A 71 1.93 5.20 13.51
CA ASP A 71 1.33 4.08 12.78
C ASP A 71 1.50 2.75 13.55
N VAL A 72 2.70 2.52 14.12
CA VAL A 72 3.00 1.34 14.95
C VAL A 72 2.15 1.33 16.22
N PHE A 73 2.06 2.45 16.93
CA PHE A 73 1.27 2.56 18.16
C PHE A 73 -0.21 2.25 17.90
N ILE A 74 -0.81 2.83 16.86
CA ILE A 74 -2.20 2.56 16.46
C ILE A 74 -2.39 1.07 16.15
N LYS A 75 -1.45 0.45 15.41
CA LYS A 75 -1.53 -0.97 15.04
C LYS A 75 -1.44 -1.89 16.26
N VAL A 76 -0.51 -1.61 17.18
CA VAL A 76 -0.35 -2.37 18.43
C VAL A 76 -1.59 -2.23 19.33
N ALA A 77 -2.10 -1.01 19.50
CA ALA A 77 -3.28 -0.76 20.33
C ALA A 77 -4.54 -1.49 19.79
N LYS A 78 -4.76 -1.46 18.47
CA LYS A 78 -5.85 -2.22 17.83
C LYS A 78 -5.68 -3.73 18.02
N GLY A 79 -4.45 -4.24 17.90
CA GLY A 79 -4.14 -5.64 18.17
C GLY A 79 -4.45 -6.02 19.62
N ALA A 80 -4.03 -5.20 20.58
CA ALA A 80 -4.28 -5.44 22.01
C ALA A 80 -5.77 -5.44 22.37
N GLN A 81 -6.57 -4.53 21.79
CA GLN A 81 -8.03 -4.52 21.98
C GLN A 81 -8.68 -5.82 21.48
N ALA A 82 -8.19 -6.39 20.37
CA ALA A 82 -8.68 -7.67 19.87
C ALA A 82 -8.40 -8.83 20.85
N PHE A 83 -7.32 -8.76 21.64
CA PHE A 83 -7.03 -9.74 22.69
C PHE A 83 -7.91 -9.58 23.94
N SER A 84 -8.30 -8.35 24.29
CA SER A 84 -9.10 -8.09 25.49
C SER A 84 -10.57 -8.50 25.39
N VAL A 85 -11.11 -8.72 24.18
CA VAL A 85 -12.51 -9.15 23.98
C VAL A 85 -12.68 -10.67 24.08
N VAL A 86 -11.58 -11.43 24.15
CA VAL A 86 -11.58 -12.91 24.19
C VAL A 86 -11.17 -13.45 25.57
N ALA A 87 -11.04 -12.57 26.58
CA ALA A 87 -10.69 -12.94 27.95
C ALA A 87 -11.88 -12.82 28.90
#